data_AF-A0A4Q4CXM5-F1
#
_entry.id   AF-A0A4Q4CXM5-F1
#
_cell.length_a   1.000
_cell.length_b   1.000
_cell.length_c   1.000
_cell.angle_alpha   90.00
_cell.angle_beta   90.00
_cell.angle_gamma   90.00
#
_symmetry.space_group_name_H-M   'P 1'
#
loop_
_entity.id
_entity.type
_entity.pdbx_description
1 polymer ?
#
loop_
_entity_poly.entity_id
_entity_poly.type
_entity_poly.pdbx_seq_one_letter_code
_entity_poly.pdbx_strand_id
1 'polypeptide(L)' 'AETLAVLRYSSIPNAAAAAAQRAALLETLATGPWRAVGEPFDWFYDPPWTLPPARRNEAVVRISPR' A
#
# COMPACT_ATOMS: atom_id res chain seq x y z
N ALA A 1 15.22 -3.23 13.66
CA ALA A 1 14.76 -2.40 12.53
C ALA A 1 13.79 -3.22 11.70
N GLU A 2 12.77 -2.59 11.13
CA GLU A 2 11.78 -3.25 10.27
C GLU A 2 11.91 -2.73 8.84
N THR A 3 11.71 -3.61 7.85
CA THR A 3 11.70 -3.23 6.42
C THR A 3 10.29 -3.34 5.88
N LEU A 4 9.81 -2.26 5.27
CA LEU A 4 8.47 -2.14 4.71
C LEU A 4 8.58 -1.90 3.20
N ALA A 5 7.76 -2.61 2.43
CA ALA A 5 7.48 -2.26 1.05
C ALA A 5 6.28 -1.32 1.03
N VAL A 6 6.38 -0.24 0.26
CA VAL A 6 5.39 0.83 0.22
C VAL A 6 5.03 1.15 -1.22
N LEU A 7 3.74 1.15 -1.52
CA LEU A 7 3.18 1.65 -2.77
C LEU A 7 2.35 2.90 -2.51
N ARG A 8 2.83 4.05 -3.00
CA ARG A 8 2.07 5.30 -2.95
C ARG A 8 0.99 5.31 -4.02
N TYR A 9 -0.22 5.72 -3.63
CA TYR A 9 -1.35 5.87 -4.54
C TYR A 9 -2.23 7.07 -4.17
N SER A 10 -3.06 7.48 -5.14
CA SER A 10 -4.12 8.47 -4.97
C SER A 10 -5.42 7.82 -5.45
N SER A 11 -6.44 7.74 -4.59
CA SER A 11 -7.69 7.07 -4.92
C SER A 11 -8.91 7.70 -4.25
N ILE A 12 -10.10 7.28 -4.71
CA ILE A 12 -11.35 7.50 -4.00
C ILE A 12 -11.27 6.80 -2.62
N PRO A 13 -11.77 7.42 -1.53
CA PRO A 13 -11.70 6.84 -0.19
C PRO A 13 -12.74 5.75 0.02
N ASN A 14 -12.54 4.58 -0.57
CA ASN A 14 -13.36 3.40 -0.31
C ASN A 14 -12.49 2.15 -0.13
N ALA A 15 -13.05 1.16 0.55
CA ALA A 15 -12.33 -0.06 0.93
C ALA A 15 -11.88 -0.89 -0.29
N ALA A 16 -12.67 -0.89 -1.38
CA ALA A 16 -12.35 -1.62 -2.60
C ALA A 16 -11.12 -1.03 -3.31
N ALA A 17 -11.01 0.29 -3.39
CA ALA A 17 -9.87 0.99 -3.95
C ALA A 17 -8.59 0.69 -3.14
N ALA A 18 -8.66 0.75 -1.81
CA ALA A 18 -7.53 0.38 -0.94
C ALA A 18 -7.13 -1.10 -1.09
N ALA A 19 -8.11 -2.01 -1.20
CA ALA A 19 -7.84 -3.43 -1.46
C ALA A 19 -7.12 -3.66 -2.80
N ALA A 20 -7.54 -2.96 -3.86
CA ALA A 20 -6.90 -3.06 -5.17
C ALA A 20 -5.43 -2.62 -5.13
N GLN A 21 -5.10 -1.57 -4.38
CA GLN A 21 -3.71 -1.09 -4.26
C GLN A 21 -2.84 -2.04 -3.44
N ARG A 22 -3.38 -2.64 -2.38
CA ARG A 22 -2.69 -3.70 -1.63
C ARG A 22 -2.43 -4.93 -2.50
N ALA A 23 -3.38 -5.34 -3.33
CA ALA A 23 -3.19 -6.43 -4.29
C ALA A 23 -2.08 -6.09 -5.31
N ALA A 24 -2.09 -4.90 -5.88
CA ALA A 24 -1.06 -4.45 -6.81
C ALA A 24 0.35 -4.44 -6.17
N LEU A 25 0.46 -4.06 -4.89
CA LEU A 25 1.71 -4.16 -4.13
C LEU A 25 2.18 -5.62 -4.01
N LEU A 26 1.29 -6.54 -3.64
CA LEU A 26 1.64 -7.96 -3.51
C LEU A 26 2.04 -8.59 -4.85
N GLU A 27 1.34 -8.26 -5.93
CA GLU A 27 1.68 -8.70 -7.28
C GLU A 27 3.08 -8.23 -7.70
N THR A 28 3.42 -6.98 -7.38
CA THR A 28 4.76 -6.43 -7.64
C THR A 28 5.84 -7.16 -6.84
N LEU A 29 5.56 -7.54 -5.60
CA LEU A 29 6.49 -8.30 -4.77
C LEU A 29 6.68 -9.75 -5.23
N ALA A 30 5.68 -10.34 -5.90
CA ALA A 30 5.72 -11.74 -6.33
C ALA A 30 6.88 -12.06 -7.27
N THR A 31 7.28 -11.10 -8.11
CA THR A 31 8.37 -11.26 -9.09
C THR A 31 9.73 -10.77 -8.59
N GLY A 32 9.79 -10.20 -7.38
CA GLY A 32 10.99 -9.57 -6.82
C GLY A 32 11.79 -10.43 -5.82
N PRO A 33 12.95 -9.92 -5.37
CA PRO A 33 13.80 -10.58 -4.38
C PRO A 33 13.28 -10.48 -2.94
N TRP A 34 12.13 -9.84 -2.74
CA TRP A 34 11.51 -9.60 -1.45
C TRP A 34 10.26 -10.45 -1.29
N ARG A 35 9.98 -10.87 -0.05
CA ARG A 35 8.77 -11.62 0.31
C ARG A 35 7.95 -10.80 1.31
N ALA A 36 6.64 -10.72 1.06
CA ALA A 36 5.70 -10.14 2.02
C ALA A 36 5.57 -11.02 3.28
N VAL A 37 5.57 -10.37 4.44
CA VAL A 37 5.49 -10.96 5.78
C VAL A 37 4.24 -10.42 6.47
N GLY A 38 3.18 -11.22 6.47
CA GLY A 38 1.89 -10.86 7.08
C GLY A 38 0.96 -10.10 6.12
N GLU A 39 -0.09 -9.51 6.70
CA GLU A 39 -1.16 -8.84 5.94
C GLU A 39 -0.79 -7.41 5.54
N PRO A 40 -1.11 -6.99 4.30
CA PRO A 40 -0.93 -5.61 3.87
C PRO A 40 -1.97 -4.69 4.51
N PHE A 41 -1.54 -3.49 4.89
CA PHE A 41 -2.35 -2.44 5.51
C PHE A 41 -2.12 -1.10 4.79
N ASP A 42 -2.84 -0.07 5.21
CA ASP A 42 -2.78 1.25 4.57
C ASP A 42 -2.38 2.35 5.57
N TRP A 43 -1.64 3.34 5.08
CA TRP A 43 -1.45 4.62 5.73
C TRP A 43 -2.17 5.73 4.97
N PHE A 44 -3.00 6.47 5.72
CA PHE A 44 -3.77 7.60 5.22
C PHE A 44 -3.28 8.87 5.92
N TYR A 45 -2.80 9.83 5.15
CA TYR A 45 -2.24 11.08 5.69
C TYR A 45 -3.20 12.25 5.60
N ASP A 46 -4.09 12.21 4.62
CA ASP A 46 -4.93 13.35 4.27
C ASP A 46 -6.29 13.33 4.95
N PRO A 47 -6.79 14.50 5.37
CA PRO A 47 -8.13 14.60 5.92
C PRO A 47 -9.25 14.27 4.92
N PRO A 48 -10.48 13.99 5.40
CA PRO A 48 -11.59 13.59 4.54
C PRO A 48 -12.03 14.67 3.53
N TRP A 49 -11.69 15.95 3.75
CA TRP A 49 -11.98 17.05 2.82
C TRP A 49 -10.95 17.24 1.70
N THR A 50 -9.83 16.50 1.70
CA THR A 50 -8.85 16.57 0.63
C THR A 50 -9.42 15.94 -0.64
N LEU A 51 -9.27 16.61 -1.78
CA LEU A 51 -9.72 16.09 -3.07
C LEU A 51 -8.96 14.78 -3.40
N PRO A 52 -9.64 13.72 -3.91
CA PRO A 52 -9.00 12.42 -4.18
C PRO A 52 -7.66 12.45 -4.94
N PRO A 53 -7.46 13.24 -6.02
CA PRO A 53 -6.17 13.29 -6.71
C PRO A 53 -5.06 13.98 -5.90
N ALA A 54 -5.41 14.78 -4.89
CA ALA A 54 -4.45 15.41 -3.99
C ALA A 54 -4.11 14.53 -2.77
N ARG A 55 -4.77 13.37 -2.60
CA ARG A 55 -4.49 12.48 -1.47
C ARG A 55 -3.23 11.66 -1.69
N ARG A 56 -2.41 11.58 -0.66
CA ARG A 56 -1.34 10.61 -0.48
C ARG A 56 -1.84 9.51 0.44
N ASN A 57 -2.03 8.34 -0.17
CA ASN A 57 -2.25 7.09 0.55
C ASN A 57 -1.10 6.15 0.22
N GLU A 58 -0.81 5.25 1.14
CA GLU A 58 0.27 4.28 0.99
C GLU A 58 -0.23 2.89 1.37
N ALA A 59 -0.15 1.94 0.44
CA ALA A 59 -0.33 0.53 0.73
C ALA A 59 1.02 0.00 1.22
N VAL A 60 1.00 -0.72 2.33
CA VAL A 60 2.21 -1.09 3.07
C VAL A 60 2.15 -2.56 3.43
N VAL A 61 3.28 -3.25 3.29
CA VAL A 61 3.45 -4.59 3.84
C VAL A 61 4.86 -4.76 4.37
N ARG A 62 5.01 -5.49 5.47
CA ARG A 62 6.33 -5.87 5.98
C ARG A 62 6.98 -6.84 5.01
N ILE A 63 8.28 -6.70 4.79
CA ILE A 63 9.02 -7.58 3.88
C ILE A 63 10.27 -8.17 4.53
N SER A 64 10.70 -9.31 4.00
CA SER A 64 12.01 -9.91 4.25
C SER A 64 12.70 -10.24 2.92
N PRO A 65 14.03 -10.39 2.89
CA PRO A 65 14.70 -11.07 1.80
C PRO A 65 14.06 -12.45 1.57
N ARG A 66 14.04 -12.88 0.32
CA ARG A 66 13.61 -14.22 -0.06
C ARG A 66 14.61 -15.28 0.36
#